data_AF-C3RZ95-F1
#
_entry.id   AF-C3RZ95-F1
#
_cell.length_a   1.000
_cell.length_b   1.000
_cell.length_c   1.000
_cell.angle_alpha   90.00
_cell.angle_beta   90.00
_cell.angle_gamma   90.00
#
_symmetry.space_group_name_H-M   'P 1'
#
loop_
_entity.id
_entity.type
_entity.pdbx_description
1 polymer ?
#
loop_
_entity_poly.entity_id
_entity_poly.type
_entity_poly.pdbx_seq_one_letter_code
_entity_poly.pdbx_strand_id
1 'polypeptide(L)'
;VMMQPDDWPFVVFITCFRHKIPNLERAKGALQSITAGQRVISKHKNGRFYQCEVVRLTTETFYEVNFDDGSFSDNLYPEDIVSQDCLQLGPPAEGEVVQVRWTDGRVYGAKFVASHPIQMYQVEFEDGSQLVVKRDDVYTLDEELPKRVKSRLSVASDMRFNEIFTEKEVKQEKKRQRVINSRYREDYIEPALYRAIME
;
A
#
# COMPACT_ATOMS: atom_id res chain seq x y z
N VAL A 1 -36.41 -38.03 2.49
CA VAL A 1 -35.31 -37.48 1.67
C VAL A 1 -34.02 -38.02 2.23
N MET A 2 -33.43 -39.02 1.58
CA MET A 2 -32.11 -39.56 1.92
C MET A 2 -31.06 -38.55 1.44
N MET A 3 -30.23 -38.04 2.34
CA MET A 3 -29.06 -37.22 2.00
C MET A 3 -27.89 -38.16 1.70
N GLN A 4 -27.26 -38.00 0.54
CA GLN A 4 -26.05 -38.75 0.17
C GLN A 4 -24.81 -38.12 0.81
N PRO A 5 -23.84 -38.90 1.33
CA PRO A 5 -22.63 -38.39 1.97
C PRO A 5 -21.43 -38.47 1.03
N ASP A 6 -21.36 -37.62 0.00
CA ASP A 6 -20.23 -37.62 -0.95
C ASP A 6 -19.88 -36.22 -1.47
N ASP A 7 -19.50 -35.30 -0.56
CA ASP A 7 -18.67 -34.15 -0.96
C ASP A 7 -17.94 -33.57 0.28
N TRP A 8 -16.77 -34.13 0.56
CA TRP A 8 -15.81 -33.66 1.56
C TRP A 8 -14.50 -33.26 0.84
N PRO A 9 -13.78 -32.18 1.22
CA PRO A 9 -14.06 -31.22 2.28
C PRO A 9 -14.56 -29.87 1.72
N PHE A 10 -15.79 -29.48 2.07
CA PHE A 10 -16.16 -28.07 1.98
C PHE A 10 -15.42 -27.29 3.06
N VAL A 11 -14.81 -26.16 2.70
CA VAL A 11 -14.20 -25.25 3.67
C VAL A 11 -15.33 -24.62 4.50
N VAL A 12 -15.58 -25.17 5.67
CA VAL A 12 -16.55 -24.61 6.63
C VAL A 12 -15.87 -23.47 7.38
N PHE A 13 -16.17 -22.23 7.00
CA PHE A 13 -15.73 -21.07 7.75
C PHE A 13 -16.65 -20.84 8.96
N ILE A 14 -16.15 -21.11 10.16
CA ILE A 14 -16.82 -20.72 11.41
C ILE A 14 -16.46 -19.25 11.67
N THR A 15 -17.36 -18.34 11.30
CA THR A 15 -17.14 -16.90 11.49
C THR A 15 -17.76 -16.44 12.80
N CYS A 16 -16.95 -15.91 13.73
CA CYS A 16 -17.45 -15.31 14.96
C CYS A 16 -18.19 -13.99 14.64
N PHE A 17 -19.45 -13.85 15.06
CA PHE A 17 -20.23 -12.61 14.86
C PHE A 17 -19.59 -11.35 15.47
N ARG A 18 -18.61 -11.51 16.39
CA ARG A 18 -17.85 -10.39 16.96
C ARG A 18 -16.64 -9.96 16.12
N HIS A 19 -16.20 -10.77 15.16
CA HIS A 19 -15.07 -10.44 14.29
C HIS A 19 -15.54 -10.42 12.83
N LYS A 20 -15.82 -9.21 12.30
CA LYS A 20 -16.03 -9.03 10.86
C LYS A 20 -14.79 -9.49 10.12
N ILE A 21 -14.92 -10.49 9.25
CA ILE A 21 -13.87 -10.85 8.29
C ILE A 21 -13.78 -9.69 7.29
N PRO A 22 -12.66 -8.96 7.23
CA PRO A 22 -12.52 -7.80 6.35
C PRO A 22 -12.44 -8.18 4.86
N ASN A 23 -12.42 -9.46 4.52
CA ASN A 23 -12.11 -9.95 3.17
C ASN A 23 -13.33 -10.06 2.24
N LEU A 24 -14.56 -10.10 2.75
CA LEU A 24 -15.75 -10.22 1.88
C LEU A 24 -16.22 -8.87 1.30
N GLU A 25 -15.97 -7.77 2.02
CA GLU A 25 -16.26 -6.41 1.53
C GLU A 25 -15.20 -5.91 0.54
N ARG A 26 -14.07 -6.63 0.37
CA ARG A 26 -13.02 -6.32 -0.61
C ARG A 26 -13.51 -6.52 -2.05
N ALA A 27 -14.51 -7.37 -2.26
CA ALA A 27 -15.12 -7.61 -3.57
C ALA A 27 -16.06 -6.48 -4.04
N LYS A 28 -16.47 -5.56 -3.17
CA LYS A 28 -17.37 -4.45 -3.54
C LYS A 28 -16.63 -3.20 -4.03
N GLY A 29 -15.40 -2.96 -3.56
CA GLY A 29 -14.53 -1.88 -4.05
C GLY A 29 -13.93 -2.15 -5.43
N ALA A 30 -13.94 -3.41 -5.88
CA ALA A 30 -13.44 -3.87 -7.17
C ALA A 30 -14.24 -3.34 -8.39
N LEU A 31 -15.34 -2.61 -8.16
CA LEU A 31 -16.29 -2.20 -9.21
C LEU A 31 -16.18 -0.74 -9.64
N GLN A 32 -15.42 0.10 -8.95
CA GLN A 32 -15.18 1.46 -9.45
C GLN A 32 -14.03 1.43 -10.46
N SER A 33 -14.40 1.62 -11.74
CA SER A 33 -13.48 1.87 -12.83
C SER A 33 -12.79 3.21 -12.60
N ILE A 34 -11.49 3.16 -12.35
CA ILE A 34 -10.65 4.34 -12.20
C ILE A 34 -10.25 4.81 -13.60
N THR A 35 -10.30 6.13 -13.83
CA THR A 35 -9.95 6.74 -15.12
C THR A 35 -8.69 7.61 -14.99
N ALA A 36 -7.98 7.85 -16.09
CA ALA A 36 -6.88 8.83 -16.11
C ALA A 36 -7.41 10.23 -15.77
N GLY A 37 -6.64 11.02 -15.02
CA GLY A 37 -7.01 12.31 -14.46
C GLY A 37 -7.82 12.23 -13.16
N GLN A 38 -8.18 11.02 -12.70
CA GLN A 38 -8.94 10.88 -11.46
C GLN A 38 -8.02 11.03 -10.23
N ARG A 39 -8.49 11.79 -9.23
CA ARG A 39 -7.83 11.91 -7.93
C ARG A 39 -8.15 10.68 -7.09
N VAL A 40 -7.11 9.97 -6.68
CA VAL A 40 -7.16 8.74 -5.90
C VAL A 40 -6.20 8.82 -4.72
N ILE A 41 -6.29 7.86 -3.81
CA ILE A 41 -5.38 7.72 -2.68
C ILE A 41 -4.52 6.49 -2.93
N SER A 42 -3.20 6.67 -2.84
CA SER A 42 -2.26 5.56 -2.95
C SER A 42 -1.09 5.71 -1.99
N LYS A 43 -0.34 4.61 -1.82
CA LYS A 43 0.80 4.52 -0.92
C LYS A 43 2.04 5.09 -1.59
N HIS A 44 2.62 6.11 -0.99
CA HIS A 44 3.86 6.70 -1.45
C HIS A 44 5.08 5.86 -1.00
N LYS A 45 6.26 6.11 -1.59
CA LYS A 45 7.54 5.45 -1.25
C LYS A 45 7.92 5.54 0.23
N ASN A 46 7.47 6.58 0.93
CA ASN A 46 7.65 6.74 2.38
C ASN A 46 6.71 5.85 3.24
N GLY A 47 5.86 5.05 2.59
CA GLY A 47 4.92 4.13 3.22
C GLY A 47 3.64 4.75 3.76
N ARG A 48 3.45 6.07 3.66
CA ARG A 48 2.18 6.75 4.01
C ARG A 48 1.28 6.86 2.79
N PHE A 49 0.00 7.09 3.04
CA PHE A 49 -0.98 7.30 1.97
C PHE A 49 -1.16 8.79 1.73
N TYR A 50 -1.16 9.17 0.46
CA TYR A 50 -1.39 10.54 -0.01
C TYR A 50 -2.41 10.53 -1.12
N GLN A 51 -3.00 11.70 -1.34
CA GLN A 51 -3.77 11.95 -2.53
C GLN A 51 -2.81 12.07 -3.73
N CYS A 52 -3.19 11.45 -4.84
CA CYS A 52 -2.43 11.39 -6.08
C CYS A 52 -3.40 11.40 -7.26
N GLU A 53 -2.89 11.71 -8.45
CA GLU A 53 -3.66 11.73 -9.68
C GLU A 53 -3.23 10.57 -10.59
N VAL A 54 -4.18 9.89 -11.20
CA VAL A 54 -3.88 8.79 -12.14
C VAL A 54 -3.45 9.40 -13.47
N VAL A 55 -2.18 9.30 -13.82
CA VAL A 55 -1.65 9.83 -15.09
C VAL A 55 -2.06 8.92 -16.25
N ARG A 56 -1.84 7.62 -16.09
CA ARG A 56 -2.13 6.63 -17.13
C ARG A 56 -2.45 5.28 -16.54
N LEU A 57 -3.19 4.50 -17.32
CA LEU A 57 -3.47 3.10 -17.05
C LEU A 57 -2.62 2.27 -18.00
N THR A 58 -1.82 1.37 -17.44
CA THR A 58 -0.94 0.49 -18.20
C THR A 58 -1.31 -0.94 -17.89
N THR A 59 -1.41 -1.78 -18.91
CA THR A 59 -1.54 -3.23 -18.70
C THR A 59 -0.13 -3.80 -18.73
N GLU A 60 0.35 -4.29 -17.59
CA GLU A 60 1.64 -4.98 -17.49
C GLU A 60 1.39 -6.48 -17.40
N THR A 61 2.13 -7.25 -18.20
CA THR A 61 2.04 -8.71 -18.18
C THR A 61 3.16 -9.26 -17.31
N PHE A 62 2.80 -10.04 -16.31
CA PHE A 62 3.75 -10.78 -15.48
C PHE A 62 3.71 -12.26 -15.82
N TYR A 63 4.87 -12.91 -15.77
CA TYR A 63 5.01 -14.34 -15.99
C TYR A 63 5.20 -15.08 -14.67
N GLU A 64 4.52 -16.20 -14.57
CA GLU A 64 4.69 -17.19 -13.53
C GLU A 64 5.63 -18.29 -14.02
N VAL A 65 6.67 -18.57 -13.25
CA VAL A 65 7.62 -19.64 -13.54
C VAL A 65 7.96 -20.44 -12.28
N ASN A 66 8.28 -21.71 -12.49
CA ASN A 66 8.88 -22.59 -11.48
C ASN A 66 10.34 -22.85 -11.86
N PHE A 67 11.27 -22.42 -11.04
CA PHE A 67 12.70 -22.69 -11.22
C PHE A 67 13.01 -24.16 -10.95
N ASP A 68 14.13 -24.64 -11.52
CA ASP A 68 14.59 -26.02 -11.34
C ASP A 68 14.99 -26.35 -9.88
N ASP A 69 15.25 -25.34 -9.06
CA ASP A 69 15.51 -25.48 -7.62
C ASP A 69 14.23 -25.64 -6.77
N GLY A 70 13.06 -25.59 -7.41
CA GLY A 70 11.74 -25.68 -6.77
C GLY A 70 11.21 -24.34 -6.24
N SER A 71 11.91 -23.22 -6.49
CA SER A 71 11.39 -21.90 -6.19
C SER A 71 10.37 -21.43 -7.24
N PHE A 72 9.43 -20.60 -6.80
CA PHE A 72 8.35 -20.05 -7.64
C PHE A 72 8.47 -18.53 -7.69
N SER A 73 8.20 -17.95 -8.86
CA SER A 73 8.14 -16.51 -9.08
C SER A 73 6.94 -16.15 -9.94
N ASP A 74 6.20 -15.12 -9.56
CA ASP A 74 5.00 -14.59 -10.21
C ASP A 74 5.17 -13.15 -10.72
N ASN A 75 6.40 -12.63 -10.66
CA ASN A 75 6.71 -11.21 -10.84
C ASN A 75 7.78 -10.98 -11.91
N LEU A 76 7.92 -11.91 -12.86
CA LEU A 76 8.85 -11.78 -13.98
C LEU A 76 8.24 -11.00 -15.13
N TYR A 77 9.07 -10.19 -15.77
CA TYR A 77 8.66 -9.52 -16.99
C TYR A 77 8.95 -10.39 -18.23
N PRO A 78 8.23 -10.19 -19.35
CA PRO A 78 8.49 -10.91 -20.60
C PRO A 78 9.93 -10.75 -21.10
N GLU A 79 10.54 -9.58 -20.87
CA GLU A 79 11.95 -9.29 -21.21
C GLU A 79 12.99 -10.07 -20.39
N ASP A 80 12.62 -10.60 -19.23
CA ASP A 80 13.52 -11.39 -18.40
C ASP A 80 13.73 -12.81 -18.97
N ILE A 81 12.85 -13.25 -19.87
CA ILE A 81 12.99 -14.53 -20.58
C ILE A 81 13.99 -14.36 -21.73
N VAL A 82 15.12 -15.07 -21.63
CA VAL A 82 16.21 -15.02 -22.62
C VAL A 82 16.09 -16.13 -23.67
N SER A 83 15.35 -17.20 -23.37
CA SER A 83 15.22 -18.36 -24.27
C SER A 83 14.43 -18.05 -25.55
N GLN A 84 13.49 -17.10 -25.49
CA GLN A 84 12.64 -16.70 -26.61
C GLN A 84 12.26 -15.23 -26.48
N ASP A 85 12.08 -14.54 -27.61
CA ASP A 85 11.71 -13.13 -27.62
C ASP A 85 10.19 -12.97 -27.37
N CYS A 86 9.80 -13.10 -26.10
CA CYS A 86 8.41 -13.10 -25.65
C CYS A 86 7.66 -11.81 -26.03
N LEU A 87 8.38 -10.69 -26.23
CA LEU A 87 7.79 -9.43 -26.62
C LEU A 87 7.24 -9.45 -28.05
N GLN A 88 7.86 -10.24 -28.94
CA GLN A 88 7.41 -10.38 -30.33
C GLN A 88 6.60 -11.65 -30.57
N LEU A 89 7.01 -12.77 -29.98
CA LEU A 89 6.40 -14.08 -30.20
C LEU A 89 5.23 -14.37 -29.25
N GLY A 90 5.09 -13.60 -28.17
CA GLY A 90 4.10 -13.85 -27.13
C GLY A 90 4.62 -14.78 -26.03
N PRO A 91 3.75 -15.16 -25.07
CA PRO A 91 4.15 -15.99 -23.95
C PRO A 91 4.51 -17.44 -24.38
N PRO A 92 5.48 -18.07 -23.70
CA PRO A 92 5.80 -19.49 -23.87
C PRO A 92 4.59 -20.41 -23.63
N ALA A 93 4.70 -21.67 -24.06
CA ALA A 93 3.68 -22.66 -23.73
C ALA A 93 3.74 -23.04 -22.24
N GLU A 94 2.59 -23.31 -21.62
CA GLU A 94 2.53 -23.79 -20.23
C GLU A 94 3.35 -25.09 -20.07
N GLY A 95 4.28 -25.10 -19.12
CA GLY A 95 5.21 -26.19 -18.85
C GLY A 95 6.50 -26.18 -19.68
N GLU A 96 6.67 -25.21 -20.60
CA GLU A 96 7.88 -25.09 -21.42
C GLU A 96 9.09 -24.68 -20.57
N VAL A 97 10.25 -25.30 -20.86
CA VAL A 97 11.51 -24.97 -20.18
C VAL A 97 12.09 -23.71 -20.80
N VAL A 98 12.16 -22.65 -20.00
CA VAL A 98 12.65 -21.32 -20.36
C VAL A 98 13.91 -20.97 -19.57
N GLN A 99 14.68 -20.03 -20.12
CA GLN A 99 15.85 -19.47 -19.44
C GLN A 99 15.53 -18.05 -18.99
N VAL A 100 15.62 -17.79 -17.69
CA VAL A 100 15.26 -16.52 -17.07
C VAL A 100 16.52 -15.82 -16.59
N ARG A 101 16.69 -14.55 -16.97
CA ARG A 101 17.70 -13.67 -16.38
C ARG A 101 17.16 -13.10 -15.07
N TRP A 102 17.83 -13.42 -13.97
CA TRP A 102 17.42 -12.95 -12.65
C TRP A 102 18.10 -11.63 -12.27
N THR A 103 17.65 -11.04 -11.16
CA THR A 103 18.13 -9.73 -10.65
C THR A 103 19.62 -9.69 -10.29
N ASP A 104 20.25 -10.87 -10.12
CA ASP A 104 21.69 -11.02 -9.91
C ASP A 104 22.49 -11.00 -11.24
N GLY A 105 21.81 -10.88 -12.38
CA GLY A 105 22.39 -10.90 -13.72
C GLY A 105 22.73 -12.30 -14.24
N ARG A 106 22.41 -13.36 -13.48
CA ARG A 106 22.64 -14.75 -13.89
C ARG A 106 21.41 -15.32 -14.59
N VAL A 107 21.63 -16.37 -15.37
CA VAL A 107 20.58 -17.07 -16.10
C VAL A 107 20.27 -18.38 -15.39
N TYR A 108 18.99 -18.61 -15.12
CA TYR A 108 18.49 -19.81 -14.46
C TYR A 108 17.50 -20.53 -15.37
N GLY A 109 17.48 -21.86 -15.27
CA GLY A 109 16.46 -22.69 -15.90
C GLY A 109 15.17 -22.63 -15.07
N ALA A 110 14.06 -22.41 -15.75
CA ALA A 110 12.73 -22.44 -15.16
C ALA A 110 11.72 -23.05 -16.12
N LYS A 111 10.55 -23.41 -15.62
CA LYS A 111 9.39 -23.86 -16.40
C LYS A 111 8.33 -22.79 -16.35
N PHE A 112 7.89 -22.34 -17.51
CA PHE A 112 6.79 -21.39 -17.61
C PHE A 112 5.49 -22.04 -17.10
N VAL A 113 4.71 -21.30 -16.33
CA VAL A 113 3.46 -21.77 -15.75
C VAL A 113 2.29 -21.05 -16.40
N ALA A 114 2.26 -19.72 -16.33
CA ALA A 114 1.17 -18.91 -16.84
C ALA A 114 1.61 -17.47 -17.10
N SER A 115 0.80 -16.74 -17.88
CA SER A 115 0.93 -15.29 -18.04
C SER A 115 -0.28 -14.58 -17.43
N HIS A 116 -0.01 -13.56 -16.62
CA HIS A 116 -1.03 -12.76 -15.94
C HIS A 116 -0.96 -11.31 -16.38
N PRO A 117 -1.85 -10.87 -17.29
CA PRO A 117 -1.98 -9.46 -17.61
C PRO A 117 -2.68 -8.73 -16.46
N ILE A 118 -1.95 -7.88 -15.74
CA ILE A 118 -2.45 -7.09 -14.61
C ILE A 118 -2.59 -5.63 -15.03
N GLN A 119 -3.77 -5.07 -14.77
CA GLN A 119 -4.00 -3.64 -14.94
C GLN A 119 -3.31 -2.86 -13.81
N MET A 120 -2.38 -2.00 -14.20
CA MET A 120 -1.59 -1.13 -13.35
C MET A 120 -2.00 0.33 -13.55
N TYR A 121 -1.80 1.12 -12.51
CA TYR A 121 -2.13 2.55 -12.49
C TYR A 121 -0.85 3.32 -12.21
N GLN A 122 -0.43 4.15 -13.17
CA GLN A 122 0.63 5.11 -12.94
C GLN A 122 0.01 6.34 -12.29
N VAL A 123 0.38 6.56 -11.04
CA VAL A 123 -0.08 7.70 -10.24
C VAL A 123 1.05 8.71 -10.08
N GLU A 124 0.69 9.99 -10.10
CA GLU A 124 1.57 11.11 -9.79
C GLU A 124 1.15 11.75 -8.47
N PHE A 125 2.12 11.91 -7.57
CA PHE A 125 1.94 12.56 -6.28
C PHE A 125 2.23 14.06 -6.42
N GLU A 126 1.80 14.85 -5.44
CA GLU A 126 2.00 16.31 -5.42
C GLU A 126 3.47 16.74 -5.42
N ASP A 127 4.40 15.86 -5.02
CA ASP A 127 5.85 16.10 -5.11
C ASP A 127 6.42 15.88 -6.52
N GLY A 128 5.56 15.57 -7.51
CA GLY A 128 5.92 15.20 -8.86
C GLY A 128 6.49 13.78 -8.98
N SER A 129 6.51 13.01 -7.89
CA SER A 129 6.94 11.62 -7.96
C SER A 129 5.86 10.76 -8.61
N GLN A 130 6.30 9.81 -9.44
CA GLN A 130 5.42 8.87 -10.10
C GLN A 130 5.66 7.47 -9.59
N LEU A 131 4.58 6.68 -9.46
CA LEU A 131 4.66 5.30 -9.03
C LEU A 131 3.62 4.46 -9.77
N VAL A 132 3.99 3.23 -10.10
CA VAL A 132 3.08 2.26 -10.73
C VAL A 132 2.54 1.34 -9.64
N VAL A 133 1.22 1.32 -9.47
CA VAL A 133 0.52 0.57 -8.41
C VAL A 133 -0.54 -0.36 -8.97
N LYS A 134 -0.76 -1.47 -8.28
CA LYS A 134 -1.85 -2.42 -8.57
C LYS A 134 -3.20 -1.83 -8.14
N ARG A 135 -4.30 -2.34 -8.71
CA ARG A 135 -5.66 -1.92 -8.35
C ARG A 135 -5.96 -2.01 -6.84
N ASP A 136 -5.39 -3.00 -6.15
CA ASP A 136 -5.58 -3.25 -4.72
C ASP A 136 -5.02 -2.14 -3.82
N ASP A 137 -4.04 -1.38 -4.31
CA ASP A 137 -3.37 -0.30 -3.57
C ASP A 137 -3.85 1.10 -3.99
N VAL A 138 -4.91 1.17 -4.80
CA VAL A 138 -5.55 2.42 -5.21
C VAL A 138 -6.95 2.50 -4.63
N TYR A 139 -7.23 3.60 -3.95
CA TYR A 139 -8.52 3.87 -3.31
C TYR A 139 -9.13 5.14 -3.87
N THR A 140 -10.43 5.15 -4.14
CA THR A 140 -11.13 6.39 -4.51
C THR A 140 -11.41 7.23 -3.28
N LEU A 141 -11.63 8.54 -3.46
CA LEU A 141 -11.95 9.46 -2.36
C LEU A 141 -13.31 9.15 -1.71
N ASP A 142 -14.22 8.55 -2.49
CA ASP A 142 -15.58 8.22 -2.10
C ASP A 142 -15.69 6.84 -1.40
N GLU A 143 -14.65 6.00 -1.50
CA GLU A 143 -14.65 4.66 -0.92
C GLU A 143 -14.27 4.68 0.57
N GLU A 144 -14.86 3.78 1.36
CA GLU A 144 -14.50 3.64 2.76
C GLU A 144 -13.11 3.01 2.92
N LEU A 145 -12.11 3.86 3.16
CA LEU A 145 -10.73 3.43 3.35
C LEU A 145 -10.57 2.44 4.53
N PRO A 146 -9.77 1.37 4.38
CA PRO A 146 -9.43 0.48 5.49
C PRO A 146 -8.82 1.25 6.67
N LYS A 147 -9.04 0.77 7.90
CA LYS A 147 -8.48 1.42 9.12
C LYS A 147 -6.96 1.65 9.05
N ARG A 148 -6.22 0.75 8.39
CA ARG A 148 -4.76 0.84 8.17
C ARG A 148 -4.37 1.96 7.22
N VAL A 149 -5.26 2.28 6.27
CA VAL A 149 -5.09 3.37 5.31
C VAL A 149 -5.49 4.68 5.99
N LYS A 150 -6.67 4.75 6.63
CA LYS A 150 -7.16 5.92 7.38
C LYS A 150 -6.14 6.40 8.43
N SER A 151 -5.53 5.49 9.19
CA SER A 151 -4.57 5.87 10.24
C SER A 151 -3.23 6.41 9.72
N ARG A 152 -2.89 6.11 8.46
CA ARG A 152 -1.64 6.51 7.81
C ARG A 152 -1.87 7.47 6.64
N LEU A 153 -3.11 7.91 6.46
CA LEU A 153 -3.50 8.90 5.47
C LEU A 153 -3.02 10.25 5.95
N SER A 154 -2.15 10.85 5.16
CA SER A 154 -1.68 12.20 5.42
C SER A 154 -2.64 13.17 4.74
N VAL A 155 -3.46 13.85 5.54
CA VAL A 155 -4.36 14.95 5.09
C VAL A 155 -3.58 16.28 5.01
N ALA A 156 -2.25 16.23 5.00
CA ALA A 156 -1.37 17.40 5.08
C ALA A 156 -1.30 18.21 3.77
N SER A 157 -2.00 17.77 2.72
CA SER A 157 -1.99 18.39 1.39
C SER A 157 -3.02 19.50 1.20
N ASP A 158 -3.88 19.75 2.19
CA ASP A 158 -4.53 21.06 2.25
C ASP A 158 -3.43 22.05 2.67
N MET A 159 -3.08 23.01 1.82
CA MET A 159 -2.11 24.09 2.08
C MET A 159 -2.54 24.98 3.28
N ARG A 160 -2.81 24.42 4.45
CA ARG A 160 -3.22 25.12 5.67
C ARG A 160 -2.10 25.96 6.29
N PHE A 161 -0.90 25.92 5.74
CA PHE A 161 0.28 26.57 6.31
C PHE A 161 1.00 27.55 5.37
N ASN A 162 0.36 28.04 4.30
CA ASN A 162 0.92 29.16 3.53
C ASN A 162 0.53 30.56 4.07
N GLU A 163 -0.33 30.67 5.09
CA GLU A 163 -0.71 31.97 5.69
C GLU A 163 -0.24 32.18 7.14
N ILE A 164 0.40 31.19 7.79
CA ILE A 164 0.81 31.31 9.20
C ILE A 164 2.13 32.11 9.36
N PHE A 165 2.85 32.39 8.28
CA PHE A 165 4.07 33.21 8.32
C PHE A 165 3.84 34.72 8.10
N THR A 166 2.63 35.15 7.76
CA THR A 166 2.30 36.59 7.72
C THR A 166 1.63 37.00 9.03
N GLU A 167 2.48 37.29 10.00
CA GLU A 167 2.30 38.22 11.13
C GLU A 167 0.86 38.68 11.43
N LYS A 168 0.18 38.00 12.36
CA LYS A 168 -0.77 38.65 13.27
C LYS A 168 -0.63 38.06 14.67
N GLU A 169 -0.06 38.87 15.55
CA GLU A 169 -0.06 38.81 17.01
C GLU A 169 -0.49 37.47 17.64
N VAL A 170 0.50 36.73 18.12
CA VAL A 170 0.29 35.63 19.07
C VAL A 170 -0.36 36.21 20.32
N LYS A 171 -1.69 36.16 20.40
CA LYS A 171 -2.40 36.26 21.68
C LYS A 171 -1.77 35.22 22.59
N GLN A 172 -1.15 35.68 23.69
CA GLN A 172 -0.60 34.80 24.71
C GLN A 172 -1.72 33.90 25.25
N GLU A 173 -1.91 32.74 24.65
CA GLU A 173 -2.72 31.70 25.26
C GLU A 173 -2.04 31.33 26.57
N LYS A 174 -2.74 31.57 27.68
CA LYS A 174 -2.35 31.10 29.02
C LYS A 174 -2.11 29.60 28.92
N LYS A 175 -0.84 29.20 28.80
CA LYS A 175 -0.43 27.80 28.81
C LYS A 175 -1.07 27.14 30.03
N ARG A 176 -1.85 26.08 29.81
CA ARG A 176 -2.45 25.30 30.91
C ARG A 176 -1.36 24.94 31.91
N GLN A 177 -1.54 25.39 33.15
CA GLN A 177 -0.62 25.10 34.23
C GLN A 177 -0.61 23.57 34.43
N ARG A 178 0.55 22.95 34.23
CA ARG A 178 0.71 21.52 34.46
C ARG A 178 0.52 21.27 35.95
N VAL A 179 -0.48 20.48 36.31
CA VAL A 179 -0.68 20.03 37.69
C VAL A 179 0.46 19.07 38.04
N ILE A 180 1.22 19.40 39.07
CA ILE A 180 2.31 18.57 39.58
C ILE A 180 1.73 17.27 40.15
N ASN A 181 2.36 16.16 39.79
CA ASN A 181 2.03 14.84 40.33
C ASN A 181 2.33 14.84 41.84
N SER A 182 1.36 14.42 42.64
CA SER A 182 1.45 14.47 44.12
C SER A 182 2.63 13.72 44.69
N ARG A 183 3.15 12.70 43.99
CA ARG A 183 4.35 11.94 44.39
C ARG A 183 5.63 12.77 44.42
N TYR A 184 5.70 13.86 43.67
CA TYR A 184 6.92 14.67 43.51
C TYR A 184 6.74 16.09 44.05
N ARG A 185 5.72 16.31 44.90
CA ARG A 185 5.38 17.64 45.40
C ARG A 185 6.42 18.20 46.36
N GLU A 186 7.08 17.33 47.13
CA GLU A 186 8.10 17.74 48.11
C GLU A 186 9.48 17.98 47.47
N ASP A 187 9.76 17.32 46.35
CA ASP A 187 11.02 17.49 45.59
C ASP A 187 10.95 18.58 44.51
N TYR A 188 9.78 19.20 44.30
CA TYR A 188 9.60 20.22 43.26
C TYR A 188 10.11 21.58 43.73
N ILE A 189 11.23 22.00 43.16
CA ILE A 189 11.76 23.35 43.33
C ILE A 189 11.20 24.22 42.20
N GLU A 190 10.48 25.28 42.56
CA GLU A 190 9.87 26.16 41.58
C GLU A 190 10.95 26.85 40.72
N PRO A 191 10.78 26.92 39.38
CA PRO A 191 11.82 27.44 38.48
C PRO A 191 12.26 28.88 38.77
N ALA A 192 11.44 29.68 39.45
CA ALA A 192 11.78 31.02 39.91
C ALA A 192 12.73 30.97 41.12
N LEU A 193 12.47 30.08 42.08
CA LEU A 193 13.32 29.84 43.25
C LEU A 193 14.68 29.24 42.84
N TYR A 194 14.70 28.29 41.91
CA TYR A 194 15.95 27.72 41.41
C TYR A 194 16.88 28.76 40.79
N ARG A 195 16.32 29.74 40.06
CA ARG A 195 17.12 30.84 39.50
C ARG A 195 17.68 31.76 40.57
N ALA A 196 16.89 32.07 41.61
CA ALA A 196 17.33 32.91 42.71
C ALA A 196 18.39 32.24 43.62
N ILE A 197 18.50 30.92 43.59
CA ILE A 197 19.52 30.15 44.35
C ILE A 197 20.84 30.04 43.57
N MET A 198 20.80 30.14 42.24
CA MET A 198 21.95 29.96 41.36
C MET A 198 22.65 31.29 40.97
N GLU A 199 22.13 32.42 41.44
CA GLU A 199 22.68 33.78 41.28
C GLU A 199 23.29 34.25 42.60
#